data_AF-A0A383CN46-F1
#
_entry.id   AF-A0A383CN46-F1
#
_cell.length_a   1.000
_cell.length_b   1.000
_cell.length_c   1.000
_cell.angle_alpha   90.00
_cell.angle_beta   90.00
_cell.angle_gamma   90.00
#
_symmetry.space_group_name_H-M   'P 1'
#
loop_
_entity.id
_entity.type
_entity.pdbx_description
1 polymer ?
#
loop_
_entity_poly.entity_id
_entity_poly.type
_entity_poly.pdbx_seq_one_letter_code
_entity_poly.pdbx_strand_id
1 'polypeptide(L)'
;MFYLKLYMNTIEILLTASKLVYKNVKDLAGTAEAASGDFGRGAGGDISRNIDIVAEKTVIDYLKQINFDCVILGEECGRVELSSNPKGFIIMDAIDGSANA
;
A
#
# COMPACT_ATOMS: atom_id res chain seq x y z
N MET A 1 -20.49 -18.59 -20.73
CA MET A 1 -20.22 -17.23 -20.22
C MET A 1 -18.72 -17.00 -20.27
N PHE A 2 -18.21 -16.40 -21.35
CA PHE A 2 -16.77 -16.11 -21.47
C PHE A 2 -16.46 -14.86 -20.66
N TYR A 3 -15.66 -14.99 -19.60
CA TYR A 3 -15.16 -13.86 -18.84
C TYR A 3 -13.93 -13.33 -19.57
N LEU A 4 -14.05 -12.16 -20.20
CA LEU A 4 -12.91 -11.47 -20.79
C LEU A 4 -12.09 -10.88 -19.63
N LYS A 5 -11.00 -11.56 -19.25
CA LYS A 5 -10.06 -11.02 -18.26
C LYS A 5 -9.26 -9.91 -18.94
N LEU A 6 -9.70 -8.67 -18.77
CA LEU A 6 -8.94 -7.49 -19.19
C LEU A 6 -7.66 -7.46 -18.35
N TYR A 7 -6.53 -7.71 -19.00
CA TYR A 7 -5.22 -7.54 -18.38
C TYR A 7 -4.89 -6.05 -18.34
N MET A 8 -4.99 -5.46 -17.16
CA MET A 8 -4.39 -4.14 -16.91
C MET A 8 -2.88 -4.27 -16.96
N ASN A 9 -2.21 -3.31 -17.60
CA ASN A 9 -0.75 -3.28 -17.52
C ASN A 9 -0.30 -2.84 -16.11
N THR A 10 0.94 -3.14 -15.74
CA THR A 10 1.48 -2.85 -14.40
C THR A 10 1.35 -1.37 -14.03
N ILE A 11 1.53 -0.45 -14.97
CA ILE A 11 1.44 1.00 -14.72
C ILE A 11 0.00 1.39 -14.36
N GLU A 12 -1.01 0.85 -15.04
CA GLU A 12 -2.42 1.12 -14.72
C GLU A 12 -2.81 0.58 -13.33
N ILE A 13 -2.27 -0.58 -12.95
CA ILE A 13 -2.47 -1.16 -11.62
C ILE A 13 -1.87 -0.23 -10.56
N LEU A 14 -0.61 0.17 -10.72
CA LEU A 14 0.07 1.05 -9.77
C LEU A 14 -0.58 2.44 -9.70
N LEU A 15 -1.02 2.98 -10.84
CA LEU A 15 -1.77 4.24 -10.90
C LEU A 15 -3.10 4.14 -10.14
N THR A 16 -3.78 3.00 -10.24
CA THR A 16 -5.02 2.75 -9.50
C THR A 16 -4.75 2.67 -8.00
N ALA A 17 -3.70 1.95 -7.59
CA ALA A 17 -3.26 1.88 -6.20
C ALA A 17 -2.97 3.27 -5.63
N SER A 18 -2.20 4.10 -6.34
CA SER A 18 -1.90 5.49 -5.95
C SER A 18 -3.17 6.34 -5.78
N LYS A 19 -4.13 6.25 -6.70
CA LYS A 19 -5.42 6.97 -6.59
C LYS A 19 -6.24 6.51 -5.39
N LEU A 20 -6.22 5.21 -5.08
CA LEU A 20 -6.90 4.66 -3.91
C LEU A 20 -6.27 5.13 -2.62
N VAL A 21 -4.92 5.14 -2.54
CA VAL A 21 -4.19 5.71 -1.40
C VAL A 21 -4.61 7.16 -1.18
N TYR A 22 -4.49 8.01 -2.21
CA TYR A 22 -4.93 9.41 -2.13
C TYR A 22 -6.36 9.54 -1.60
N LYS A 23 -7.31 8.77 -2.15
CA LYS A 23 -8.71 8.81 -1.72
C LYS A 23 -8.89 8.45 -0.24
N ASN A 24 -8.10 7.51 0.27
CA ASN A 24 -8.22 7.01 1.64
C ASN A 24 -7.44 7.86 2.66
N VAL A 25 -6.46 8.65 2.23
CA VAL A 25 -5.66 9.51 3.14
C VAL A 25 -5.97 10.99 3.04
N LYS A 26 -6.60 11.48 1.96
CA LYS A 26 -6.82 12.93 1.72
C LYS A 26 -7.58 13.66 2.83
N ASP A 27 -8.48 12.96 3.53
CA ASP A 27 -9.29 13.53 4.62
C ASP A 27 -8.68 13.24 6.02
N LEU A 28 -7.59 12.46 6.05
CA LEU A 28 -6.80 12.16 7.23
C LEU A 28 -5.60 13.11 7.34
N ALA A 29 -4.99 13.46 6.21
CA ALA A 29 -3.84 14.34 6.16
C ALA A 29 -4.11 15.70 6.84
N GLY A 30 -3.20 16.14 7.70
CA GLY A 30 -3.27 17.35 8.49
C GLY A 30 -4.08 17.24 9.77
N THR A 31 -4.65 16.06 10.08
CA THR A 31 -5.40 15.85 11.33
C THR A 31 -4.53 15.21 12.42
N ALA A 32 -4.96 15.33 13.68
CA ALA A 32 -4.27 14.67 14.78
C ALA A 32 -4.32 13.14 14.64
N GLU A 33 -5.37 12.61 14.01
CA GLU A 33 -5.54 11.19 13.74
C GLU A 33 -4.50 10.65 12.75
N ALA A 34 -3.99 11.45 11.80
CA ALA A 34 -2.92 11.02 10.88
C ALA A 34 -1.65 10.62 11.62
N ALA A 35 -1.23 11.47 12.55
CA ALA A 35 -0.05 11.28 13.39
C ALA A 35 -0.32 10.42 14.63
N SER A 36 -1.57 9.99 14.84
CA SER A 36 -1.96 9.19 16.00
C SER A 36 -1.60 7.71 15.82
N GLY A 37 -1.61 7.02 16.95
CA GLY A 37 -1.41 5.58 17.04
C GLY A 37 0.05 5.19 17.18
N ASP A 38 0.30 4.27 18.10
CA ASP A 38 1.51 3.44 18.12
C ASP A 38 1.09 2.10 17.50
N PHE A 39 1.14 2.01 16.18
CA PHE A 39 0.84 0.78 15.46
C PHE A 39 2.00 -0.21 15.49
N GLY A 40 2.99 0.04 16.35
CA GLY A 40 4.24 -0.68 16.41
C GLY A 40 5.32 0.02 15.59
N ARG A 41 6.43 -0.70 15.46
CA ARG A 41 7.61 -0.25 14.75
C ARG A 41 7.61 -0.85 13.35
N GLY A 42 7.66 0.01 12.34
CA GLY A 42 7.77 -0.40 10.94
C GLY A 42 9.07 -1.16 10.68
N ALA A 43 9.12 -1.86 9.56
CA ALA A 43 10.36 -2.50 9.10
C ALA A 43 11.49 -1.48 8.83
N GLY A 44 11.13 -0.22 8.52
CA GLY A 44 12.04 0.93 8.44
C GLY A 44 12.69 1.32 9.77
N GLY A 45 12.12 0.87 10.90
CA GLY A 45 12.70 1.11 12.23
C GLY A 45 12.17 2.35 12.94
N ASP A 46 11.18 3.04 12.39
CA ASP A 46 10.46 4.13 13.04
C ASP A 46 9.06 3.70 13.51
N ILE A 47 8.39 4.56 14.27
CA ILE A 47 7.02 4.30 14.73
C ILE A 47 6.06 4.54 13.58
N SER A 48 5.29 3.52 13.22
CA SER A 48 4.29 3.59 12.16
C SER A 48 3.13 4.47 12.59
N ARG A 49 2.79 5.51 11.81
CA ARG A 49 1.64 6.37 12.09
C ARG A 49 0.38 5.84 11.41
N ASN A 50 -0.78 6.31 11.83
CA ASN A 50 -2.05 5.88 11.23
C ASN A 50 -2.10 6.11 9.72
N ILE A 51 -1.60 7.25 9.24
CA ILE A 51 -1.61 7.56 7.80
C ILE A 51 -0.78 6.56 6.98
N ASP A 52 0.35 6.11 7.53
CA ASP A 52 1.23 5.11 6.91
C ASP A 52 0.53 3.77 6.81
N ILE A 53 -0.07 3.34 7.92
CA ILE A 53 -0.84 2.09 7.99
C ILE A 53 -2.02 2.10 7.02
N VAL A 54 -2.78 3.19 6.95
CA VAL A 54 -3.94 3.32 6.04
C VAL A 54 -3.48 3.28 4.58
N ALA A 55 -2.41 4.01 4.24
CA ALA A 55 -1.88 4.05 2.89
C ALA A 55 -1.34 2.68 2.44
N GLU A 56 -0.47 2.08 3.25
CA GLU A 56 0.17 0.82 2.91
C GLU A 56 -0.84 -0.33 2.84
N LYS A 57 -1.77 -0.41 3.80
CA LYS A 57 -2.86 -1.38 3.78
C LYS A 57 -3.72 -1.23 2.53
N THR A 58 -3.98 0.00 2.07
CA THR A 58 -4.73 0.26 0.84
C THR A 58 -4.07 -0.38 -0.38
N VAL A 59 -2.75 -0.27 -0.51
CA VAL A 59 -2.02 -0.88 -1.63
C VAL A 59 -2.06 -2.40 -1.54
N ILE A 60 -1.76 -2.96 -0.36
CA ILE A 60 -1.75 -4.41 -0.13
C ILE A 60 -3.11 -5.03 -0.42
N ASP A 61 -4.20 -4.43 0.08
CA ASP A 61 -5.56 -4.94 -0.10
C ASP A 61 -5.99 -4.89 -1.57
N TYR A 62 -5.68 -3.80 -2.28
CA TYR A 62 -5.98 -3.70 -3.71
C TYR A 62 -5.23 -4.74 -4.55
N LEU A 63 -3.92 -4.90 -4.32
CA LEU A 63 -3.11 -5.88 -5.05
C LEU A 63 -3.55 -7.32 -4.77
N LYS A 64 -3.93 -7.63 -3.52
CA LYS A 64 -4.57 -8.89 -3.15
C LYS A 64 -5.89 -9.09 -3.89
N GLN A 65 -6.75 -8.08 -3.92
CA GLN A 65 -8.08 -8.16 -4.56
C GLN A 65 -8.00 -8.52 -6.04
N ILE A 66 -7.01 -7.99 -6.76
CA ILE A 66 -6.83 -8.28 -8.20
C ILE A 66 -5.98 -9.52 -8.48
N ASN A 67 -5.51 -10.22 -7.43
CA ASN A 67 -4.57 -11.34 -7.51
C ASN A 67 -3.28 -10.95 -8.26
N PHE A 68 -2.68 -9.82 -7.89
CA PHE A 68 -1.41 -9.39 -8.47
C PHE A 68 -0.25 -10.21 -7.87
N ASP A 69 0.29 -11.13 -8.66
CA ASP A 69 1.35 -12.06 -8.26
C ASP A 69 2.68 -11.34 -7.97
N CYS A 70 2.90 -10.90 -6.74
CA CYS A 70 4.13 -10.22 -6.34
C CYS A 70 4.50 -10.49 -4.88
N VAL A 71 5.73 -10.11 -4.55
CA VAL A 71 6.18 -9.88 -3.17
C VAL A 71 6.25 -8.36 -2.96
N ILE A 72 5.71 -7.88 -1.84
CA ILE A 72 5.83 -6.50 -1.41
C ILE A 72 6.98 -6.38 -0.42
N LEU A 73 7.81 -5.36 -0.62
CA LEU A 73 8.81 -4.85 0.31
C LEU A 73 8.38 -3.42 0.69
N GLY A 74 7.64 -3.28 1.78
CA GLY A 74 7.10 -2.02 2.29
C GLY A 74 7.89 -1.48 3.48
N GLU A 75 7.86 -0.17 3.69
CA GLU A 75 8.47 0.47 4.87
C GLU A 75 7.85 -0.03 6.18
N GLU A 76 6.53 -0.21 6.23
CA GLU A 76 5.85 -0.61 7.46
C GLU A 76 5.75 -2.13 7.62
N CYS A 77 5.28 -2.84 6.60
CA CYS A 77 5.05 -4.29 6.64
C CYS A 77 6.32 -5.12 6.47
N GLY A 78 7.41 -4.52 6.01
CA GLY A 78 8.59 -5.27 5.58
C GLY A 78 8.26 -6.16 4.39
N ARG A 79 8.23 -7.48 4.57
CA ARG A 79 8.00 -8.45 3.49
C ARG A 79 6.60 -9.06 3.55
N VAL A 80 5.83 -8.93 2.48
CA VAL A 80 4.54 -9.59 2.32
C VAL A 80 4.47 -10.34 0.99
N GLU A 81 4.24 -11.65 1.03
CA GLU A 81 4.05 -12.47 -0.17
C GLU A 81 2.56 -12.55 -0.53
N LEU A 82 2.17 -12.05 -1.70
CA LEU A 82 0.77 -12.03 -2.15
C LEU A 82 0.37 -13.25 -2.97
N SER A 83 1.34 -14.05 -3.41
CA SER A 83 1.14 -15.23 -4.24
C SER A 83 2.20 -16.27 -3.93
N SER A 84 1.85 -17.55 -4.08
CA SER A 84 2.78 -18.68 -3.96
C SER A 84 3.74 -18.80 -5.14
N ASN A 85 3.47 -18.08 -6.24
CA ASN A 85 4.34 -18.00 -7.42
C ASN A 85 4.49 -16.53 -7.87
N PRO A 86 5.21 -15.70 -7.08
CA PRO A 86 5.33 -14.27 -7.36
C PRO A 86 6.11 -14.04 -8.66
N LYS A 87 5.68 -13.04 -9.45
CA LYS A 87 6.29 -12.69 -10.74
C LYS A 87 7.27 -11.53 -10.65
N GLY A 88 7.40 -10.93 -9.47
CA GLY A 88 8.29 -9.80 -9.23
C GLY A 88 8.10 -9.20 -7.84
N PHE A 89 8.76 -8.06 -7.65
CA PHE A 89 8.75 -7.30 -6.40
C PHE A 89 8.09 -5.94 -6.61
N ILE A 90 7.31 -5.51 -5.62
CA ILE A 90 6.92 -4.11 -5.43
C ILE A 90 7.68 -3.61 -4.22
N ILE A 91 8.56 -2.64 -4.45
CA ILE A 91 9.24 -1.91 -3.38
C ILE A 91 8.45 -0.61 -3.20
N MET A 92 7.96 -0.38 -1.98
CA MET A 92 6.98 0.67 -1.74
C MET A 92 7.33 1.42 -0.46
N ASP A 93 7.27 2.73 -0.58
CA ASP A 93 6.93 3.64 0.50
C ASP A 93 5.57 4.22 0.12
N ALA A 94 4.57 4.01 0.98
CA ALA A 94 3.20 4.40 0.69
C ALA A 94 2.96 5.90 0.95
N ILE A 95 3.74 6.51 1.86
CA ILE A 95 3.73 7.93 2.22
C ILE A 95 5.16 8.37 2.48
N ASP A 96 5.84 8.85 1.44
CA ASP A 96 7.14 9.49 1.61
C ASP A 96 6.97 10.82 2.36
N GLY A 97 7.57 10.91 3.54
CA GLY A 97 7.54 12.10 4.38
C GLY A 97 6.26 12.23 5.22
N SER A 98 5.84 11.18 5.92
CA SER A 98 4.69 11.15 6.85
C SER A 98 4.70 12.24 7.92
N ALA A 99 5.86 12.85 8.19
CA ALA A 99 5.98 14.02 9.06
C ALA A 99 5.34 15.31 8.50
N ASN A 100 5.18 15.40 7.17
CA ASN A 100 4.55 16.52 6.47
C ASN A 100 3.05 16.29 6.24
N ALA A 101 2.57 15.10 6.56
CA ALA A 101 1.23 14.63 6.26
C ALA A 101 0.25 14.90 7.41
#